data_AF-A0A061QDU0-F1
#
_entry.id   AF-A0A061QDU0-F1
#
_cell.length_a   1.000
_cell.length_b   1.000
_cell.length_c   1.000
_cell.angle_alpha   90.00
_cell.angle_beta   90.00
_cell.angle_gamma   90.00
#
_symmetry.space_group_name_H-M   'P 1'
#
loop_
_entity.id
_entity.type
_entity.pdbx_description
1 polymer ?
#
loop_
_entity_poly.entity_id
_entity_poly.type
_entity_poly.pdbx_seq_one_letter_code
_entity_poly.pdbx_strand_id
1 'polypeptide(L)'
;MRMRKAGFLAAAIRIGVGLALAFGLVLPPTTALAENKATKTTVETGAALHPYELTIEFSGKLKRHMRAINRIERIQEERFRRSLSLNDGGADVQGSEKPTAPRLPWAGAALIPDLHAFSVENLLIAMVEHNIAKAQPGFNGSIRLKIDRIKLDDHSEPYLRASSSFVVGKIEMRTRAGEKIIEDKMTVTLEADRLMRTGPAQQGFIFSRYEADYRLAPVLALFVEQALEKAWPQKSEEIEGPIFIMPDPADVSAAR
;
A
#
# COMPACT_ATOMS: atom_id res chain seq x y z
N MET A 1 -35.10 45.78 -33.96
CA MET A 1 -35.05 47.14 -34.56
C MET A 1 -34.09 47.99 -33.71
N ARG A 2 -33.16 48.73 -34.36
CA ARG A 2 -31.99 49.49 -33.82
C ARG A 2 -30.85 48.57 -33.33
N MET A 3 -29.73 48.34 -34.02
CA MET A 3 -28.83 49.16 -34.88
C MET A 3 -28.10 50.32 -34.18
N ARG A 4 -26.78 50.16 -34.01
CA ARG A 4 -25.64 51.13 -34.03
C ARG A 4 -24.39 50.34 -33.58
N LYS A 5 -23.36 49.97 -34.36
CA LYS A 5 -22.41 50.60 -35.30
C LYS A 5 -21.42 51.62 -34.69
N ALA A 6 -20.15 51.39 -35.10
CA ALA A 6 -18.93 52.23 -35.08
C ALA A 6 -18.14 52.29 -33.75
N GLY A 7 -16.81 52.22 -33.70
CA GLY A 7 -15.77 52.21 -34.75
C GLY A 7 -14.46 52.78 -34.18
N PHE A 8 -13.37 52.66 -34.96
CA PHE A 8 -11.97 53.17 -34.81
C PHE A 8 -10.96 52.25 -34.10
N LEU A 9 -10.03 51.58 -34.80
CA LEU A 9 -8.80 52.01 -35.54
C LEU A 9 -7.72 52.69 -34.70
N ALA A 10 -6.57 52.00 -34.55
CA ALA A 10 -5.24 52.59 -34.68
C ALA A 10 -4.18 51.49 -34.80
N ALA A 11 -3.57 51.40 -35.98
CA ALA A 11 -2.35 50.65 -36.24
C ALA A 11 -1.14 51.54 -35.92
N ALA A 12 -0.05 50.96 -35.41
CA ALA A 12 1.28 51.56 -35.48
C ALA A 12 2.36 50.49 -35.57
N ILE A 13 2.93 50.39 -36.77
CA ILE A 13 4.14 49.68 -37.14
C ILE A 13 5.34 50.43 -36.54
N ARG A 14 6.26 49.73 -35.87
CA ARG A 14 7.65 50.20 -35.74
C ARG A 14 8.62 49.07 -36.04
N ILE A 15 9.30 49.26 -37.17
CA ILE A 15 10.51 48.60 -37.62
C ILE A 15 11.66 49.08 -36.73
N GLY A 16 12.45 48.15 -36.22
CA GLY A 16 13.68 48.41 -35.48
C GLY A 16 14.72 47.36 -35.83
N VAL A 17 15.55 47.67 -36.82
CA VAL A 17 16.72 46.91 -37.26
C VAL A 17 17.90 47.22 -36.34
N GLY A 18 18.65 46.17 -35.99
CA GLY A 18 20.08 46.26 -35.65
C GLY A 18 20.42 46.17 -34.16
N LEU A 19 21.12 45.12 -33.75
CA LEU A 19 22.59 45.13 -33.68
C LEU A 19 23.07 43.78 -33.10
N ALA A 20 23.95 43.11 -33.82
CA ALA A 20 24.64 41.92 -33.38
C ALA A 20 25.65 42.27 -32.28
N LEU A 21 25.61 41.54 -31.16
CA LEU A 21 26.69 41.48 -30.19
C LEU A 21 26.96 40.00 -29.91
N ALA A 22 27.95 39.48 -30.62
CA ALA A 22 28.57 38.19 -30.35
C ALA A 22 29.40 38.32 -29.07
N PHE A 23 28.85 37.84 -27.96
CA PHE A 23 29.62 37.51 -26.76
C PHE A 23 29.72 36.00 -26.67
N GLY A 24 30.94 35.49 -26.87
CA GLY A 24 31.29 34.10 -26.64
C GLY A 24 31.12 33.76 -25.17
N LEU A 25 30.03 33.04 -24.86
CA LEU A 25 29.88 32.28 -23.63
C LEU A 25 30.46 30.89 -23.88
N VAL A 26 31.66 30.67 -23.34
CA VAL A 26 32.25 29.35 -23.15
C VAL A 26 31.29 28.57 -22.26
N LEU A 27 30.50 27.68 -22.86
CA LEU A 27 29.69 26.71 -22.12
C LEU A 27 30.64 25.69 -21.48
N PRO A 28 30.56 25.43 -20.17
CA PRO A 28 31.25 24.31 -19.56
C PRO A 28 30.71 22.99 -20.14
N PRO A 29 31.53 21.92 -20.17
CA PRO A 29 31.12 20.63 -20.73
C PRO A 29 29.88 20.12 -19.99
N THR A 30 28.86 19.80 -20.78
CA THR A 30 27.69 19.02 -20.40
C THR A 30 28.12 17.82 -19.55
N THR A 31 27.83 17.88 -18.27
CA THR A 31 27.81 16.72 -17.39
C THR A 31 26.88 15.69 -18.00
N ALA A 32 27.46 14.54 -18.36
CA ALA A 32 26.73 13.37 -18.80
C ALA A 32 25.57 13.12 -17.83
N LEU A 33 24.34 13.18 -18.36
CA LEU A 33 23.17 12.57 -17.74
C LEU A 33 23.51 11.10 -17.53
N ALA A 34 23.92 10.77 -16.31
CA ALA A 34 24.01 9.41 -15.85
C ALA A 34 22.62 8.81 -15.98
N GLU A 35 22.47 7.98 -17.01
CA GLU A 35 21.36 7.09 -17.24
C GLU A 35 21.13 6.32 -15.93
N ASN A 36 20.11 6.73 -15.19
CA ASN A 36 19.71 6.10 -13.93
C ASN A 36 19.08 4.76 -14.31
N LYS A 37 19.92 3.79 -14.67
CA LYS A 37 19.56 2.40 -14.90
C LYS A 37 18.96 1.92 -13.59
N ALA A 38 17.62 1.89 -13.52
CA ALA A 38 16.89 1.42 -12.38
C ALA A 38 17.44 0.05 -12.00
N THR A 39 18.21 0.01 -10.91
CA THR A 39 18.80 -1.23 -10.41
C THR A 39 17.64 -2.05 -9.89
N LYS A 40 17.15 -2.95 -10.74
CA LYS A 40 16.19 -3.99 -10.41
C LYS A 40 16.90 -4.94 -9.46
N THR A 41 16.89 -4.60 -8.18
CA THR A 41 17.24 -5.55 -7.13
C THR A 41 16.07 -6.50 -7.04
N THR A 42 16.13 -7.59 -7.80
CA THR A 42 15.34 -8.79 -7.51
C THR A 42 15.91 -9.32 -6.20
N VAL A 43 15.18 -9.12 -5.10
CA VAL A 43 15.45 -9.87 -3.88
C VAL A 43 14.85 -11.24 -4.14
N GLU A 44 15.69 -12.22 -4.43
CA GLU A 44 15.28 -13.62 -4.45
C GLU A 44 15.06 -14.03 -2.98
N THR A 45 13.86 -13.74 -2.47
CA THR A 45 13.43 -14.20 -1.14
C THR A 45 13.30 -15.72 -1.18
N GLY A 46 13.92 -16.39 -0.21
CA GLY A 46 14.16 -17.84 -0.19
C GLY A 46 12.94 -18.67 -0.60
N ALA A 47 13.22 -19.68 -1.42
CA ALA A 47 12.26 -20.58 -2.05
C ALA A 47 11.30 -21.25 -1.06
N ALA A 48 10.13 -20.66 -0.85
CA ALA A 48 8.93 -21.44 -0.67
C ALA A 48 8.58 -22.04 -2.06
N LEU A 49 8.41 -23.36 -2.13
CA LEU A 49 8.08 -24.11 -3.34
C LEU A 49 6.63 -23.84 -3.78
N HIS A 50 6.28 -22.58 -4.00
CA HIS A 50 5.03 -22.23 -4.63
C HIS A 50 5.13 -22.53 -6.13
N PRO A 51 4.08 -23.05 -6.77
CA PRO A 51 4.06 -23.29 -8.21
C PRO A 51 4.11 -22.01 -9.05
N TYR A 52 4.28 -20.83 -8.43
CA TYR A 52 4.35 -19.53 -9.07
C TYR A 52 5.49 -18.67 -8.50
N GLU A 53 5.94 -17.71 -9.30
CA GLU A 53 6.89 -16.66 -8.90
C GLU A 53 6.13 -15.41 -8.41
N LEU A 54 6.49 -14.88 -7.24
CA LEU A 54 5.95 -13.62 -6.74
C LEU A 54 7.08 -12.59 -6.61
N THR A 55 6.95 -11.45 -7.30
CA THR A 55 7.88 -10.32 -7.21
C THR A 55 7.17 -9.09 -6.66
N ILE A 56 7.74 -8.48 -5.62
CA ILE A 56 7.32 -7.18 -5.11
C ILE A 56 8.36 -6.12 -5.50
N GLU A 57 7.91 -5.06 -6.17
CA GLU A 57 8.76 -3.95 -6.61
C GLU A 57 8.28 -2.63 -6.01
N PHE A 58 9.18 -1.88 -5.37
CA PHE A 58 8.89 -0.53 -4.88
C PHE A 58 9.52 0.51 -5.82
N SER A 59 8.84 1.65 -6.02
CA SER A 59 9.44 2.77 -6.75
C SER A 59 10.77 3.20 -6.10
N GLY A 60 11.70 3.73 -6.89
CA GLY A 60 13.00 4.17 -6.38
C GLY A 60 12.90 5.18 -5.24
N LYS A 61 11.85 6.03 -5.23
CA LYS A 61 11.59 6.94 -4.12
C LYS A 61 11.16 6.18 -2.87
N LEU A 62 10.15 5.31 -2.96
CA LEU A 62 9.64 4.53 -1.83
C LEU A 62 10.70 3.58 -1.26
N LYS A 63 11.48 2.91 -2.14
CA LYS A 63 12.58 2.01 -1.77
C LYS A 63 13.62 2.68 -0.88
N ARG A 64 13.94 3.96 -1.11
CA ARG A 64 14.88 4.72 -0.27
C ARG A 64 14.39 4.93 1.17
N HIS A 65 13.08 5.00 1.38
CA HIS A 65 12.48 5.16 2.71
C HIS A 65 12.13 3.81 3.37
N MET A 66 12.20 2.69 2.63
CA MET A 66 11.69 1.41 3.10
C MET A 66 12.35 0.91 4.39
N ARG A 67 13.63 1.21 4.62
CA ARG A 67 14.31 0.88 5.89
C ARG A 67 13.67 1.58 7.09
N ALA A 68 13.34 2.87 6.94
CA ALA A 68 12.70 3.64 8.01
C ALA A 68 11.24 3.19 8.21
N ILE A 69 10.52 3.00 7.10
CA ILE A 69 9.14 2.51 7.09
C ILE A 69 9.03 1.15 7.78
N ASN A 70 9.82 0.15 7.36
CA ASN A 70 9.81 -1.18 7.97
C ASN A 70 10.15 -1.14 9.47
N ARG A 71 11.06 -0.25 9.89
CA ARG A 71 11.36 -0.07 11.31
C ARG A 71 10.15 0.44 12.09
N ILE A 72 9.46 1.46 11.58
CA ILE A 72 8.29 2.06 12.22
C ILE A 72 7.16 1.04 12.31
N GLU A 73 6.84 0.39 11.19
CA GLU A 73 5.78 -0.62 11.13
C GLU A 73 6.06 -1.79 12.07
N ARG A 74 7.31 -2.27 12.16
CA ARG A 74 7.67 -3.32 13.12
C ARG A 74 7.52 -2.88 14.57
N ILE A 75 7.88 -1.63 14.91
CA ILE A 75 7.67 -1.10 16.28
C ILE A 75 6.18 -0.99 16.60
N GLN A 76 5.36 -0.54 15.66
CA GLN A 76 3.92 -0.45 15.84
C GLN A 76 3.30 -1.85 16.00
N GLU A 77 3.72 -2.81 15.18
CA GLU A 77 3.32 -4.22 15.30
C GLU A 77 3.72 -4.82 16.66
N GLU A 78 4.94 -4.55 17.11
CA GLU A 78 5.42 -5.00 18.41
C GLU A 78 4.55 -4.45 19.55
N ARG A 79 4.25 -3.15 19.53
CA ARG A 79 3.37 -2.51 20.53
C ARG A 79 1.98 -3.12 20.52
N PHE A 80 1.42 -3.34 19.34
CA PHE A 80 0.12 -3.96 19.16
C PHE A 80 0.09 -5.39 19.74
N ARG A 81 1.08 -6.24 19.41
CA ARG A 81 1.17 -7.60 19.96
C ARG A 81 1.34 -7.61 21.49
N ARG A 82 2.08 -6.64 22.03
CA ARG A 82 2.24 -6.47 23.48
C ARG A 82 0.91 -6.06 24.13
N SER A 83 0.14 -5.14 23.55
CA SER A 83 -1.16 -4.74 24.12
C SER A 83 -2.14 -5.92 24.17
N LEU A 84 -2.15 -6.76 23.13
CA LEU A 84 -2.92 -8.01 23.15
C LEU A 84 -2.51 -8.96 24.29
N SER A 85 -1.21 -9.08 24.54
CA SER A 85 -0.67 -9.96 25.59
C SER A 85 -0.86 -9.41 27.01
N LEU A 86 -0.93 -8.09 27.18
CA LEU A 86 -1.14 -7.45 28.48
C LEU A 86 -2.60 -7.55 28.96
N ASN A 87 -3.56 -7.60 28.03
CA ASN A 87 -4.97 -7.84 28.35
C ASN A 87 -5.24 -9.30 28.76
N ASP A 88 -4.35 -10.22 28.38
CA ASP A 88 -4.32 -11.59 28.88
C ASP A 88 -3.81 -11.67 30.35
N GLY A 89 -3.09 -10.65 30.85
CA GLY A 89 -2.37 -10.69 32.14
C GLY A 89 -2.91 -9.79 33.27
N GLY A 90 -3.92 -8.95 33.02
CA GLY A 90 -4.52 -8.08 34.03
C GLY A 90 -5.85 -8.61 34.56
N ALA A 91 -5.82 -9.37 35.66
CA ALA A 91 -6.90 -9.46 36.65
C ALA A 91 -6.37 -10.17 37.90
N ASP A 92 -5.92 -9.38 38.87
CA ASP A 92 -5.87 -9.79 40.26
C ASP A 92 -7.30 -9.75 40.83
N VAL A 93 -7.67 -10.78 41.58
CA VAL A 93 -8.69 -10.80 42.67
C VAL A 93 -10.05 -10.11 42.39
N GLN A 94 -11.03 -10.88 41.90
CA GLN A 94 -12.49 -10.86 42.21
C GLN A 94 -13.38 -11.12 40.98
N GLY A 95 -13.79 -12.38 40.83
CA GLY A 95 -15.20 -12.76 40.64
C GLY A 95 -15.98 -12.28 39.41
N SER A 96 -15.34 -11.79 38.35
CA SER A 96 -16.03 -11.46 37.10
C SER A 96 -15.62 -12.46 36.02
N GLU A 97 -16.55 -13.33 35.62
CA GLU A 97 -16.40 -14.17 34.42
C GLU A 97 -16.10 -13.27 33.23
N LYS A 98 -14.82 -13.22 32.81
CA LYS A 98 -14.43 -12.49 31.60
C LYS A 98 -15.20 -13.11 30.43
N PRO A 99 -15.88 -12.33 29.58
CA PRO A 99 -16.37 -12.86 28.32
C PRO A 99 -15.14 -13.37 27.55
N THR A 100 -15.06 -14.68 27.38
CA THR A 100 -14.07 -15.36 26.56
C THR A 100 -14.34 -15.01 25.10
N ALA A 101 -14.07 -13.76 24.71
CA ALA A 101 -14.11 -13.37 23.31
C ALA A 101 -13.12 -14.28 22.57
N PRO A 102 -13.54 -14.97 21.49
CA PRO A 102 -12.64 -15.81 20.73
C PRO A 102 -11.44 -14.96 20.30
N ARG A 103 -10.22 -15.46 20.55
CA ARG A 103 -8.97 -14.80 20.12
C ARG A 103 -9.06 -14.54 18.62
N LEU A 104 -9.32 -13.29 18.25
CA LEU A 104 -9.40 -12.91 16.86
C LEU A 104 -7.98 -13.00 16.27
N PRO A 105 -7.80 -13.71 15.14
CA PRO A 105 -6.50 -13.77 14.48
C PRO A 105 -6.23 -12.44 13.78
N TRP A 106 -5.69 -11.47 14.52
CA TRP A 106 -5.30 -10.17 13.97
C TRP A 106 -4.32 -10.37 12.83
N ALA A 107 -4.57 -9.68 11.71
CA ALA A 107 -3.94 -9.99 10.43
C ALA A 107 -2.40 -9.98 10.50
N GLY A 108 -1.80 -8.99 11.16
CA GLY A 108 -0.34 -8.89 11.30
C GLY A 108 0.29 -10.12 11.96
N ALA A 109 -0.28 -10.58 13.08
CA ALA A 109 0.20 -11.74 13.82
C ALA A 109 -0.15 -13.07 13.14
N ALA A 110 -1.30 -13.14 12.46
CA ALA A 110 -1.73 -14.32 11.73
C ALA A 110 -0.91 -14.55 10.45
N LEU A 111 -0.61 -13.48 9.70
CA LEU A 111 0.13 -13.55 8.44
C LEU A 111 1.64 -13.69 8.65
N ILE A 112 2.21 -13.00 9.64
CA ILE A 112 3.65 -13.03 9.93
C ILE A 112 3.85 -13.31 11.42
N PRO A 113 3.89 -14.58 11.85
CA PRO A 113 4.02 -14.92 13.27
C PRO A 113 5.31 -14.41 13.92
N ASP A 114 6.43 -14.45 13.19
CA ASP A 114 7.71 -13.91 13.67
C ASP A 114 7.81 -12.40 13.44
N LEU A 115 7.87 -11.63 14.53
CA LEU A 115 8.03 -10.17 14.48
C LEU A 115 9.34 -9.74 13.79
N HIS A 116 10.41 -10.53 13.87
CA HIS A 116 11.67 -10.19 13.22
C HIS A 116 11.59 -10.28 11.69
N ALA A 117 10.70 -11.12 11.18
CA ALA A 117 10.37 -11.21 9.77
C ALA A 117 9.41 -10.10 9.30
N PHE A 118 8.90 -9.25 10.19
CA PHE A 118 7.93 -8.23 9.82
C PHE A 118 8.56 -7.13 8.95
N SER A 119 8.06 -7.01 7.72
CA SER A 119 8.39 -5.95 6.76
C SER A 119 7.20 -5.73 5.81
N VAL A 120 7.13 -4.55 5.18
CA VAL A 120 6.08 -4.24 4.19
C VAL A 120 6.09 -5.24 3.01
N GLU A 121 7.27 -5.70 2.61
CA GLU A 121 7.43 -6.68 1.53
C GLU A 121 6.87 -8.05 1.94
N ASN A 122 7.29 -8.56 3.10
CA ASN A 122 6.79 -9.85 3.60
C ASN A 122 5.29 -9.81 3.90
N LEU A 123 4.75 -8.65 4.26
CA LEU A 123 3.32 -8.47 4.45
C LEU A 123 2.55 -8.62 3.14
N LEU A 124 3.01 -7.98 2.07
CA LEU A 124 2.42 -8.15 0.73
C LEU A 124 2.54 -9.58 0.25
N ILE A 125 3.68 -10.24 0.47
CA ILE A 125 3.89 -11.65 0.13
C ILE A 125 2.87 -12.52 0.86
N ALA A 126 2.78 -12.40 2.18
CA ALA A 126 1.86 -13.19 2.99
C ALA A 126 0.39 -12.98 2.61
N MET A 127 -0.03 -11.74 2.32
CA MET A 127 -1.40 -11.44 1.87
C MET A 127 -1.71 -12.07 0.51
N VAL A 128 -0.78 -12.00 -0.45
CA VAL A 128 -0.95 -12.64 -1.75
C VAL A 128 -0.99 -14.15 -1.60
N GLU A 129 -0.02 -14.74 -0.89
CA GLU A 129 0.05 -16.18 -0.68
C GLU A 129 -1.21 -16.73 -0.02
N HIS A 130 -1.70 -16.06 1.02
CA HIS A 130 -2.96 -16.40 1.68
C HIS A 130 -4.13 -16.43 0.70
N ASN A 131 -4.30 -15.36 -0.08
CA ASN A 131 -5.40 -15.25 -1.02
C ASN A 131 -5.28 -16.21 -2.21
N ILE A 132 -4.07 -16.47 -2.71
CA ILE A 132 -3.84 -17.45 -3.77
C ILE A 132 -4.15 -18.85 -3.26
N ALA A 133 -3.69 -19.22 -2.07
CA ALA A 133 -3.96 -20.54 -1.47
C ALA A 133 -5.46 -20.80 -1.31
N LYS A 134 -6.26 -19.76 -1.07
CA LYS A 134 -7.71 -19.85 -0.90
C LYS A 134 -8.46 -19.80 -2.25
N ALA A 135 -8.22 -18.77 -3.05
CA ALA A 135 -8.99 -18.48 -4.26
C ALA A 135 -8.52 -19.27 -5.50
N GLN A 136 -7.22 -19.59 -5.57
CA GLN A 136 -6.61 -20.27 -6.72
C GLN A 136 -5.39 -21.13 -6.32
N PRO A 137 -5.58 -22.19 -5.51
CA PRO A 137 -4.48 -23.00 -4.95
C PRO A 137 -3.58 -23.67 -6.01
N GLY A 138 -4.12 -23.89 -7.22
CA GLY A 138 -3.38 -24.45 -8.35
C GLY A 138 -2.69 -23.43 -9.25
N PHE A 139 -2.61 -22.16 -8.86
CA PHE A 139 -2.03 -21.12 -9.71
C PHE A 139 -0.56 -21.42 -10.04
N ASN A 140 -0.24 -21.42 -11.33
CA ASN A 140 1.14 -21.60 -11.81
C ASN A 140 1.46 -20.53 -12.85
N GLY A 141 2.50 -19.74 -12.59
CA GLY A 141 2.82 -18.57 -13.37
C GLY A 141 3.65 -17.55 -12.61
N SER A 142 3.45 -16.27 -12.91
CA SER A 142 4.13 -15.18 -12.21
C SER A 142 3.17 -14.07 -11.83
N ILE A 143 3.43 -13.47 -10.67
CA ILE A 143 2.73 -12.33 -10.09
C ILE A 143 3.78 -11.25 -9.83
N ARG A 144 3.59 -10.07 -10.39
CA ARG A 144 4.41 -8.89 -10.08
C ARG A 144 3.53 -7.78 -9.54
N LEU A 145 3.78 -7.40 -8.29
CA LEU A 145 3.19 -6.22 -7.67
C LEU A 145 4.22 -5.10 -7.68
N LYS A 146 3.89 -3.99 -8.33
CA LYS A 146 4.69 -2.78 -8.28
C LYS A 146 3.97 -1.71 -7.48
N ILE A 147 4.58 -1.24 -6.40
CA ILE A 147 4.05 -0.17 -5.57
C ILE A 147 4.79 1.12 -5.89
N ASP A 148 4.09 2.03 -6.56
CA ASP A 148 4.65 3.30 -6.99
C ASP A 148 4.65 4.34 -5.85
N ARG A 149 3.53 4.40 -5.10
CA ARG A 149 3.33 5.36 -4.02
C ARG A 149 2.40 4.76 -2.95
N ILE A 150 2.72 5.03 -1.69
CA ILE A 150 1.83 4.77 -0.56
C ILE A 150 1.70 6.07 0.23
N LYS A 151 0.49 6.36 0.68
CA LYS A 151 0.17 7.49 1.54
C LYS A 151 -0.84 7.06 2.60
N LEU A 152 -0.73 7.67 3.76
CA LEU A 152 -1.55 7.43 4.94
C LEU A 152 -1.93 8.77 5.56
N ASP A 153 -3.08 8.83 6.21
CA ASP A 153 -3.57 10.08 6.82
C ASP A 153 -2.65 10.56 7.96
N ASP A 154 -2.29 9.65 8.88
CA ASP A 154 -1.48 9.97 10.07
C ASP A 154 -0.34 8.97 10.34
N HIS A 155 0.54 8.77 9.35
CA HIS A 155 1.69 7.89 9.54
C HIS A 155 2.90 8.62 10.17
N SER A 156 3.66 7.96 11.05
CA SER A 156 4.79 8.58 11.77
C SER A 156 5.95 9.00 10.85
N GLU A 157 6.18 8.30 9.75
CA GLU A 157 7.10 8.73 8.67
C GLU A 157 6.46 9.87 7.84
N PRO A 158 7.02 11.10 7.85
CA PRO A 158 6.44 12.25 7.14
C PRO A 158 6.31 12.04 5.63
N TYR A 159 7.22 11.24 5.04
CA TYR A 159 7.15 10.89 3.62
C TYR A 159 5.85 10.18 3.25
N LEU A 160 5.19 9.50 4.18
CA LEU A 160 3.94 8.78 3.95
C LEU A 160 2.68 9.59 4.26
N ARG A 161 2.76 10.75 4.92
CA ARG A 161 1.58 11.54 5.28
C ARG A 161 0.84 12.13 4.06
N ALA A 162 -0.49 12.18 4.15
CA ALA A 162 -1.44 12.80 3.23
C ALA A 162 -2.75 13.10 3.98
N SER A 163 -3.79 13.58 3.29
CA SER A 163 -5.14 13.79 3.85
C SER A 163 -6.05 12.57 3.71
N SER A 164 -5.53 11.47 3.16
CA SER A 164 -6.24 10.21 2.97
C SER A 164 -5.24 9.06 2.80
N SER A 165 -5.65 7.88 3.22
CA SER A 165 -4.89 6.65 3.07
C SER A 165 -5.10 6.04 1.68
N PHE A 166 -4.05 5.90 0.88
CA PHE A 166 -4.13 5.33 -0.46
C PHE A 166 -2.83 4.67 -0.94
N VAL A 167 -2.96 3.74 -1.88
CA VAL A 167 -1.85 3.08 -2.59
C VAL A 167 -2.03 3.28 -4.09
N VAL A 168 -0.94 3.61 -4.78
CA VAL A 168 -0.85 3.61 -6.23
C VAL A 168 0.15 2.54 -6.63
N GLY A 169 -0.27 1.64 -7.52
CA GLY A 169 0.58 0.55 -7.96
C GLY A 169 0.12 -0.06 -9.28
N LYS A 170 0.74 -1.18 -9.62
CA LYS A 170 0.46 -1.98 -10.81
C LYS A 170 0.50 -3.46 -10.43
N ILE A 171 -0.46 -4.23 -10.92
CA ILE A 171 -0.43 -5.69 -10.95
C ILE A 171 -0.04 -6.14 -12.36
N GLU A 172 0.80 -7.15 -12.46
CA GLU A 172 1.00 -7.93 -13.67
C GLU A 172 0.96 -9.41 -13.29
N MET A 173 0.09 -10.19 -13.95
CA MET A 173 -0.02 -11.62 -13.73
C MET A 173 0.04 -12.36 -15.05
N ARG A 174 0.83 -13.43 -15.08
CA ARG A 174 0.99 -14.28 -16.25
C ARG A 174 0.84 -15.74 -15.87
N THR A 175 0.35 -16.55 -16.80
CA THR A 175 0.36 -18.01 -16.68
C THR A 175 1.79 -18.54 -16.81
N ARG A 176 2.01 -19.82 -16.49
CA ARG A 176 3.27 -20.52 -16.76
C ARG A 176 3.75 -20.42 -18.21
N ALA A 177 2.83 -20.37 -19.17
CA ALA A 177 3.13 -20.22 -20.59
C ALA A 177 3.54 -18.78 -20.97
N GLY A 178 3.50 -17.83 -20.02
CA GLY A 178 3.81 -16.42 -20.24
C GLY A 178 2.63 -15.60 -20.78
N GLU A 179 1.45 -16.22 -20.94
CA GLU A 179 0.22 -15.55 -21.34
C GLU A 179 -0.23 -14.58 -20.24
N LYS A 180 -0.66 -13.39 -20.65
CA LYS A 180 -1.09 -12.34 -19.73
C LYS A 180 -2.50 -12.60 -19.23
N ILE A 181 -2.65 -12.70 -17.90
CA ILE A 181 -3.95 -12.75 -17.22
C ILE A 181 -4.45 -11.33 -17.01
N ILE A 182 -3.62 -10.49 -16.37
CA ILE A 182 -3.91 -9.09 -16.13
C ILE A 182 -2.63 -8.26 -16.15
N GLU A 183 -2.76 -7.01 -16.56
CA GLU A 183 -1.77 -5.97 -16.36
C GLU A 183 -2.52 -4.65 -16.23
N ASP A 184 -2.58 -4.14 -15.01
CA ASP A 184 -3.38 -2.96 -14.72
C ASP A 184 -2.70 -2.05 -13.70
N LYS A 185 -2.84 -0.74 -13.92
CA LYS A 185 -2.38 0.29 -12.98
C LYS A 185 -3.58 0.75 -12.18
N MET A 186 -3.47 0.69 -10.85
CA MET A 186 -4.58 1.00 -9.96
C MET A 186 -4.20 1.99 -8.87
N THR A 187 -5.20 2.74 -8.45
CA THR A 187 -5.16 3.58 -7.26
C THR A 187 -6.26 3.12 -6.34
N VAL A 188 -5.91 2.78 -5.11
CA VAL A 188 -6.80 2.23 -4.10
C VAL A 188 -6.80 3.18 -2.92
N THR A 189 -7.99 3.67 -2.55
CA THR A 189 -8.16 4.56 -1.39
C THR A 189 -8.86 3.77 -0.30
N LEU A 190 -8.31 3.81 0.91
CA LEU A 190 -8.90 3.16 2.07
C LEU A 190 -9.97 4.06 2.67
N GLU A 191 -11.21 3.59 2.64
CA GLU A 191 -12.34 4.22 3.31
C GLU A 191 -12.78 3.31 4.47
N ALA A 192 -12.13 3.47 5.63
CA ALA A 192 -12.26 2.54 6.76
C ALA A 192 -13.72 2.31 7.20
N ASP A 193 -14.54 3.36 7.18
CA ASP A 193 -15.94 3.30 7.62
C ASP A 193 -16.80 2.39 6.74
N ARG A 194 -16.46 2.22 5.45
CA ARG A 194 -17.14 1.27 4.55
C ARG A 194 -16.75 -0.19 4.79
N LEU A 195 -15.61 -0.39 5.44
CA LEU A 195 -15.00 -1.70 5.71
C LEU A 195 -15.18 -2.11 7.17
N MET A 196 -15.91 -1.32 7.96
CA MET A 196 -16.31 -1.68 9.31
C MET A 196 -17.30 -2.85 9.28
N ARG A 197 -17.10 -3.81 10.17
CA ARG A 197 -18.02 -4.93 10.38
C ARG A 197 -18.48 -4.94 11.83
N THR A 198 -19.78 -5.14 12.01
CA THR A 198 -20.41 -5.33 13.32
C THR A 198 -20.73 -6.81 13.50
N GLY A 199 -20.08 -7.46 14.47
CA GLY A 199 -20.31 -8.86 14.80
C GLY A 199 -19.30 -9.87 14.21
N PRO A 200 -19.44 -11.16 14.56
CA PRO A 200 -18.38 -12.18 14.43
C PRO A 200 -18.28 -12.87 13.05
N ALA A 201 -18.63 -12.19 11.95
CA ALA A 201 -18.47 -12.76 10.60
C ALA A 201 -17.04 -12.56 10.09
N GLN A 202 -16.26 -13.64 10.16
CA GLN A 202 -14.80 -13.74 10.07
C GLN A 202 -14.30 -14.15 8.66
N GLN A 203 -14.47 -13.28 7.67
CA GLN A 203 -13.70 -13.41 6.42
C GLN A 203 -13.06 -12.07 6.12
N GLY A 204 -11.72 -12.07 6.02
CA GLY A 204 -10.95 -10.85 5.90
C GLY A 204 -9.78 -10.77 6.88
N PHE A 205 -8.81 -9.95 6.51
CA PHE A 205 -7.70 -9.54 7.36
C PHE A 205 -8.20 -8.58 8.44
N ILE A 206 -8.26 -9.06 9.68
CA ILE A 206 -8.76 -8.29 10.82
C ILE A 206 -7.73 -7.23 11.24
N PHE A 207 -8.15 -5.97 11.21
CA PHE A 207 -7.41 -4.80 11.69
C PHE A 207 -8.24 -4.02 12.71
N SER A 208 -7.56 -3.33 13.62
CA SER A 208 -8.22 -2.42 14.55
C SER A 208 -8.66 -1.16 13.79
N ARG A 209 -9.84 -0.62 14.09
CA ARG A 209 -10.32 0.63 13.45
C ARG A 209 -9.31 1.79 13.61
N TYR A 210 -8.55 1.80 14.69
CA TYR A 210 -7.53 2.82 14.93
C TYR A 210 -6.37 2.72 13.95
N GLU A 211 -6.04 1.52 13.48
CA GLU A 211 -4.91 1.27 12.59
C GLU A 211 -5.10 1.80 11.17
N ALA A 212 -6.35 2.08 10.76
CA ALA A 212 -6.69 2.48 9.39
C ALA A 212 -5.90 3.69 8.87
N ASP A 213 -5.58 4.63 9.76
CA ASP A 213 -5.06 5.94 9.37
C ASP A 213 -3.53 6.01 9.51
N TYR A 214 -2.92 5.13 10.30
CA TYR A 214 -1.49 5.19 10.64
C TYR A 214 -0.68 3.91 10.35
N ARG A 215 -1.33 2.76 10.08
CA ARG A 215 -0.64 1.52 9.65
C ARG A 215 -0.72 1.35 8.15
N LEU A 216 0.33 0.82 7.54
CA LEU A 216 0.33 0.47 6.12
C LEU A 216 -0.49 -0.80 5.83
N ALA A 217 -0.60 -1.71 6.79
CA ALA A 217 -1.20 -3.02 6.57
C ALA A 217 -2.63 -2.98 5.99
N PRO A 218 -3.56 -2.14 6.50
CA PRO A 218 -4.93 -2.15 5.99
C PRO A 218 -5.05 -1.65 4.55
N VAL A 219 -4.33 -0.57 4.18
CA VAL A 219 -4.39 -0.06 2.79
C VAL A 219 -3.70 -1.00 1.80
N LEU A 220 -2.67 -1.73 2.23
CA LEU A 220 -2.00 -2.74 1.41
C LEU A 220 -2.87 -3.98 1.23
N ALA A 221 -3.59 -4.41 2.27
CA ALA A 221 -4.59 -5.47 2.16
C ALA A 221 -5.65 -5.13 1.11
N LEU A 222 -6.20 -3.92 1.13
CA LEU A 222 -7.18 -3.46 0.16
C LEU A 222 -6.62 -3.45 -1.27
N PHE A 223 -5.35 -3.06 -1.41
CA PHE A 223 -4.66 -3.09 -2.71
C PHE A 223 -4.50 -4.52 -3.24
N VAL A 224 -4.11 -5.48 -2.38
CA VAL A 224 -3.98 -6.89 -2.77
C VAL A 224 -5.34 -7.49 -3.13
N GLU A 225 -6.37 -7.26 -2.32
CA GLU A 225 -7.75 -7.68 -2.59
C GLU A 225 -8.19 -7.22 -3.99
N GLN A 226 -8.19 -5.91 -4.23
CA GLN A 226 -8.65 -5.35 -5.51
C GLN A 226 -7.79 -5.80 -6.70
N ALA A 227 -6.49 -6.02 -6.49
CA ALA A 227 -5.62 -6.53 -7.54
C ALA A 227 -5.98 -7.97 -7.94
N LEU A 228 -6.24 -8.83 -6.96
CA LEU A 228 -6.59 -10.23 -7.20
C LEU A 228 -8.03 -10.39 -7.68
N GLU A 229 -8.98 -9.58 -7.19
CA GLU A 229 -10.37 -9.57 -7.67
C GLU A 229 -10.44 -9.19 -9.15
N LYS A 230 -9.60 -8.26 -9.61
CA LYS A 230 -9.51 -7.95 -11.04
C LYS A 230 -8.95 -9.10 -11.87
N ALA A 231 -8.03 -9.89 -11.30
CA ALA A 231 -7.45 -11.06 -11.97
C ALA A 231 -8.43 -12.24 -12.04
N TRP A 232 -9.23 -12.43 -10.99
CA TRP A 232 -10.23 -13.49 -10.89
C TRP A 232 -11.57 -12.97 -10.33
N PRO A 233 -12.37 -12.24 -11.13
CA PRO A 233 -13.63 -11.67 -10.67
C PRO A 233 -14.61 -12.71 -10.12
N GLN A 234 -14.61 -13.91 -10.71
CA GLN A 234 -15.42 -15.06 -10.31
C GLN A 234 -15.00 -15.67 -8.96
N LYS A 235 -13.89 -15.22 -8.38
CA LYS A 235 -13.32 -15.68 -7.10
C LYS A 235 -13.31 -14.59 -6.03
N SER A 236 -13.96 -13.46 -6.27
CA SER A 236 -13.99 -12.32 -5.34
C SER A 236 -14.41 -12.69 -3.92
N GLU A 237 -15.44 -13.54 -3.76
CA GLU A 237 -15.90 -14.02 -2.44
C GLU A 237 -14.86 -14.87 -1.68
N GLU A 238 -13.88 -15.44 -2.38
CA GLU A 238 -12.79 -16.23 -1.79
C GLU A 238 -11.58 -15.36 -1.42
N ILE A 239 -11.48 -14.14 -1.98
CA ILE A 239 -10.38 -13.20 -1.77
C ILE A 239 -10.69 -12.35 -0.53
N GLU A 240 -9.71 -12.30 0.37
CA GLU A 240 -9.80 -11.56 1.62
C GLU A 240 -9.13 -10.20 1.53
N GLY A 241 -9.88 -9.16 1.93
CA GLY A 241 -9.42 -7.80 2.14
C GLY A 241 -9.39 -7.38 3.60
N PRO A 242 -9.14 -6.10 3.88
CA PRO A 242 -9.15 -5.58 5.24
C PRO A 242 -10.58 -5.50 5.78
N ILE A 243 -10.76 -5.99 7.01
CA ILE A 243 -11.95 -5.75 7.81
C ILE A 243 -11.58 -5.02 9.07
N PHE A 244 -12.33 -3.97 9.40
CA PHE A 244 -12.12 -3.22 10.63
C PHE A 244 -13.11 -3.64 11.68
N ILE A 245 -12.55 -3.93 12.86
CA ILE A 245 -13.32 -4.11 14.07
C ILE A 245 -13.03 -2.96 15.03
N MET A 246 -14.06 -2.53 15.75
CA MET A 246 -13.87 -1.66 16.90
C MET A 246 -13.39 -2.56 18.03
N PRO A 247 -12.14 -2.42 18.50
CA PRO A 247 -11.69 -3.19 19.66
C PRO A 247 -12.53 -2.79 20.87
N ASP A 248 -12.73 -3.70 21.82
CA ASP A 248 -13.31 -3.36 23.11
C ASP A 248 -12.49 -2.18 23.70
N PRO A 249 -13.09 -1.15 24.31
CA PRO A 249 -12.35 -0.08 24.99
C PRO A 249 -11.23 -0.58 25.92
N ALA A 250 -11.38 -1.77 26.52
CA ALA A 250 -10.34 -2.40 27.31
C ALA A 250 -9.08 -2.79 26.51
N ASP A 251 -9.20 -2.98 25.19
CA ASP A 251 -8.11 -3.43 24.32
C ASP A 251 -7.16 -2.32 23.83
N VAL A 252 -7.56 -1.06 23.97
CA VAL A 252 -6.99 0.06 23.20
C VAL A 252 -6.15 1.01 24.05
N SER A 253 -6.36 1.06 25.37
CA SER A 253 -5.73 2.06 26.23
C SER A 253 -4.20 1.94 26.31
N ALA A 254 -3.61 0.82 25.88
CA ALA A 254 -2.17 0.56 25.92
C ALA A 254 -1.46 0.71 24.56
N ALA A 255 -2.19 0.94 23.45
CA ALA A 255 -1.63 0.86 22.09
C ALA A 255 -1.30 2.22 21.43
N ARG A 256 -1.61 3.35 22.08
CA ARG A 256 -1.27 4.70 21.61
C ARG A 256 0.10 5.16 22.09
#